data_AF-A0A0F8JM47-F1
#
_entry.id   AF-A0A0F8JM47-F1
#
_cell.length_a   1.000
_cell.length_b   1.000
_cell.length_c   1.000
_cell.angle_alpha   90.00
_cell.angle_beta   90.00
_cell.angle_gamma   90.00
#
_symmetry.space_group_name_H-M   'P 1'
#
loop_
_entity.id
_entity.type
_entity.pdbx_description
1 polymer ?
#
loop_
_entity_poly.entity_id
_entity_poly.type
_entity_poly.pdbx_seq_one_letter_code
_entity_poly.pdbx_strand_id
1 'polypeptide(L)'
;MKIFDASSIVCLLREANFPKAFEICKKHGYDLFVTKQVYEELEKNPETFRLFKACKGFSVIDNVDEQCLSKISKRYPWLHTGEISVLCAGIDKEQSGDSYRCIIDERARQLKSKYGIKVNGTIGLLLWQKEKLNELTSTDCNEIYNSIKCSSFWIKEEVLKELLR
;
A
#
# COMPACT_ATOMS: atom_id res chain seq x y z
N MET A 1 1.78 -9.69 -8.15
CA MET A 1 2.51 -8.89 -7.13
C MET A 1 1.63 -7.82 -6.47
N LYS A 2 2.04 -7.34 -5.29
CA LYS A 2 1.49 -6.15 -4.61
C LYS A 2 2.61 -5.14 -4.38
N ILE A 3 2.41 -3.89 -4.80
CA ILE A 3 3.42 -2.83 -4.67
C ILE A 3 2.90 -1.80 -3.65
N PHE A 4 3.59 -1.66 -2.52
CA PHE A 4 3.14 -0.86 -1.39
C PHE A 4 3.79 0.52 -1.38
N ASP A 5 2.98 1.52 -1.06
CA ASP A 5 3.45 2.83 -0.62
C ASP A 5 3.81 2.84 0.88
N ALA A 6 4.65 3.78 1.29
CA ALA A 6 5.11 3.95 2.67
C ALA A 6 3.93 4.14 3.63
N SER A 7 2.94 4.96 3.27
CA SER A 7 1.75 5.23 4.10
C SER A 7 0.98 3.95 4.45
N SER A 8 0.89 3.01 3.50
CA SER A 8 0.22 1.73 3.70
C SER A 8 1.01 0.79 4.60
N ILE A 9 2.34 0.79 4.51
CA ILE A 9 3.23 0.03 5.40
C ILE A 9 3.13 0.59 6.82
N VAL A 10 3.22 1.91 6.99
CA VAL A 10 3.08 2.59 8.29
C VAL A 10 1.73 2.26 8.92
N CYS A 11 0.64 2.40 8.16
CA CYS A 11 -0.70 2.09 8.63
C CYS A 11 -0.81 0.66 9.15
N LEU A 12 -0.36 -0.34 8.36
CA LEU A 12 -0.47 -1.75 8.76
C LEU A 12 0.44 -2.12 9.93
N LEU A 13 1.66 -1.59 9.99
CA LEU A 13 2.63 -2.02 11.01
C LEU A 13 2.54 -1.25 12.31
N ARG A 14 2.29 0.05 12.26
CA ARG A 14 2.36 0.94 13.43
C ARG A 14 0.98 1.30 13.94
N GLU A 15 0.08 1.66 13.04
CA GLU A 15 -1.23 2.21 13.42
C GLU A 15 -2.25 1.09 13.69
N ALA A 16 -2.24 0.03 12.87
CA ALA A 16 -3.10 -1.14 13.03
C ALA A 16 -2.44 -2.30 13.79
N ASN A 17 -1.10 -2.28 13.93
CA ASN A 17 -0.31 -3.39 14.47
C ASN A 17 -0.69 -4.76 13.86
N PHE A 18 -0.87 -4.79 12.54
CA PHE A 18 -1.39 -5.93 11.81
C PHE A 18 -0.47 -6.37 10.65
N PRO A 19 0.75 -6.87 10.95
CA PRO A 19 1.65 -7.41 9.94
C PRO A 19 1.08 -8.64 9.20
N LYS A 20 0.08 -9.32 9.79
CA LYS A 20 -0.64 -10.47 9.21
C LYS A 20 -1.19 -10.18 7.82
N ALA A 21 -1.51 -8.92 7.48
CA ALA A 21 -1.93 -8.54 6.13
C ALA A 21 -0.88 -8.92 5.06
N PHE A 22 0.42 -8.81 5.35
CA PHE A 22 1.48 -9.18 4.42
C PHE A 22 1.61 -10.70 4.28
N GLU A 23 1.47 -11.42 5.39
CA GLU A 23 1.48 -12.89 5.39
C GLU A 23 0.32 -13.48 4.58
N ILE A 24 -0.87 -12.88 4.67
CA ILE A 24 -2.02 -13.26 3.86
C ILE A 24 -1.72 -13.08 2.37
N CYS A 25 -1.11 -11.96 1.97
CA CYS A 25 -0.71 -11.77 0.58
C CYS A 25 0.24 -12.88 0.10
N LYS A 26 1.28 -13.20 0.87
CA LYS A 26 2.23 -14.26 0.52
C LYS A 26 1.59 -15.64 0.46
N LYS A 27 0.74 -15.97 1.44
CA LYS A 27 -0.02 -17.24 1.49
C LYS A 27 -0.83 -17.48 0.22
N HIS A 28 -1.36 -16.41 -0.37
CA HIS A 28 -2.14 -16.44 -1.61
C HIS A 28 -1.31 -16.21 -2.88
N GLY A 29 0.01 -16.40 -2.81
CA GLY A 29 0.91 -16.37 -3.97
C GLY A 29 1.25 -14.96 -4.47
N TYR A 30 1.03 -13.92 -3.67
CA TYR A 30 1.41 -12.56 -4.05
C TYR A 30 2.77 -12.18 -3.48
N ASP A 31 3.71 -11.90 -4.37
CA ASP A 31 4.95 -11.25 -4.02
C ASP A 31 4.73 -9.81 -3.54
N LEU A 32 5.50 -9.40 -2.54
CA LEU A 32 5.43 -8.08 -1.93
C LEU A 32 6.58 -7.22 -2.42
N PHE A 33 6.26 -6.00 -2.84
CA PHE A 33 7.24 -5.06 -3.35
C PHE A 33 7.06 -3.68 -2.73
N VAL A 34 8.18 -2.97 -2.62
CA VAL A 34 8.23 -1.52 -2.44
C VAL A 34 9.16 -0.96 -3.51
N THR A 35 9.00 0.30 -3.88
CA THR A 35 10.01 0.97 -4.72
C THR A 35 11.19 1.40 -3.87
N LYS A 36 12.32 1.69 -4.51
CA LYS A 36 13.50 2.26 -3.84
C LYS A 36 13.15 3.54 -3.07
N GLN A 37 12.35 4.43 -3.66
CA GLN A 37 11.94 5.68 -3.02
C GLN A 37 11.08 5.44 -1.76
N VAL A 38 10.19 4.45 -1.79
CA VAL A 38 9.42 4.03 -0.59
C VAL A 38 10.34 3.41 0.45
N TYR A 39 11.31 2.59 0.05
CA TYR A 39 12.27 2.00 0.98
C TYR A 39 13.08 3.10 1.71
N GLU A 40 13.62 4.07 0.96
CA GLU A 40 14.35 5.23 1.51
C GLU A 40 13.46 6.13 2.38
N GLU A 41 12.16 6.22 2.07
CA GLU A 41 11.20 6.94 2.91
C GLU A 41 10.97 6.23 4.24
N LEU A 42 10.84 4.90 4.22
CA LEU A 42 10.70 4.09 5.44
C LEU A 42 11.95 4.20 6.32
N GLU A 43 13.16 4.24 5.76
CA GLU A 43 14.42 4.40 6.51
C GLU A 43 14.45 5.68 7.38
N LYS A 44 13.73 6.73 6.98
CA LYS A 44 13.61 7.98 7.76
C LYS A 44 12.73 7.84 8.99
N ASN A 45 11.98 6.74 9.13
CA ASN A 45 11.21 6.39 10.32
C ASN A 45 11.78 5.09 10.92
N PRO A 46 12.76 5.17 11.86
CA PRO A 46 13.47 4.00 12.36
C PRO A 46 12.57 2.95 13.01
N GLU A 47 11.49 3.37 13.67
CA GLU A 47 10.54 2.46 14.32
C GLU A 47 9.79 1.62 13.29
N THR A 48 9.16 2.27 12.30
CA THR A 48 8.46 1.58 11.22
C THR A 48 9.44 0.75 10.39
N PHE A 49 10.63 1.26 10.11
CA PHE A 49 11.64 0.52 9.35
C PHE A 49 12.06 -0.77 10.04
N ARG A 50 12.25 -0.74 11.37
CA ARG A 50 12.55 -1.95 12.14
C ARG A 50 11.44 -3.00 12.02
N LEU A 51 10.18 -2.59 12.14
CA LEU A 51 9.02 -3.49 11.95
C LEU A 51 8.95 -4.02 10.52
N PHE A 52 9.21 -3.16 9.53
CA PHE A 52 9.25 -3.52 8.12
C PHE A 52 10.35 -4.54 7.82
N LYS A 53 11.57 -4.35 8.34
CA LYS A 53 12.67 -5.31 8.18
C LYS A 53 12.42 -6.64 8.89
N ALA A 54 11.65 -6.64 9.98
CA ALA A 54 11.19 -7.87 10.63
C ALA A 54 10.18 -8.63 9.76
N CYS A 55 9.41 -7.94 8.91
CA CYS A 55 8.56 -8.54 7.90
C CYS A 55 9.40 -9.05 6.72
N LYS A 56 9.60 -10.38 6.65
CA LYS A 56 10.34 -10.99 5.53
C LYS A 56 9.49 -11.02 4.26
N GLY A 57 10.15 -10.98 3.10
CA GLY A 57 9.53 -11.25 1.80
C GLY A 57 9.16 -10.02 0.95
N PHE A 58 9.70 -8.84 1.30
CA PHE A 58 9.64 -7.67 0.43
C PHE A 58 10.85 -7.60 -0.49
N SER A 59 10.59 -7.44 -1.78
CA SER A 59 11.59 -7.10 -2.80
C SER A 59 11.54 -5.60 -3.10
N VAL A 60 12.67 -5.02 -3.48
CA VAL A 60 12.77 -3.60 -3.85
C VAL A 60 12.79 -3.47 -5.36
N ILE A 61 11.93 -2.60 -5.91
CA ILE A 61 11.98 -2.17 -7.31
C ILE A 61 12.88 -0.95 -7.38
N ASP A 62 14.08 -1.12 -7.91
CA ASP A 62 15.13 -0.10 -7.97
C ASP A 62 15.19 0.68 -9.30
N ASN A 63 14.54 0.16 -10.33
CA ASN A 63 14.60 0.66 -11.71
C ASN A 63 13.28 1.31 -12.18
N VAL A 64 12.67 2.15 -11.35
CA VAL A 64 11.47 2.91 -11.75
C VAL A 64 11.86 3.98 -12.79
N ASP A 65 11.11 4.05 -13.90
CA ASP A 65 11.38 4.99 -15.00
C ASP A 65 11.41 6.46 -14.55
N GLU A 66 12.60 7.07 -14.65
CA GLU A 66 12.84 8.47 -14.28
C GLU A 66 12.02 9.46 -15.13
N GLN A 67 11.74 9.14 -16.40
CA GLN A 67 10.90 9.99 -17.25
C GLN A 67 9.46 10.00 -16.75
N CYS A 68 8.92 8.83 -16.40
CA CYS A 68 7.63 8.71 -15.73
C CYS A 68 7.61 9.51 -14.42
N LEU A 69 8.62 9.34 -13.55
CA LEU A 69 8.71 10.06 -12.27
C LEU A 69 8.68 11.58 -12.49
N SER A 70 9.49 12.09 -13.42
CA SER A 70 9.56 13.52 -13.77
C SER A 70 8.23 14.05 -14.32
N LYS A 71 7.56 13.27 -15.18
CA LYS A 71 6.29 13.65 -15.79
C LYS A 71 5.15 13.70 -14.77
N ILE A 72 5.06 12.71 -13.88
CA ILE A 72 4.01 12.64 -12.86
C ILE A 72 4.24 13.71 -11.79
N SER A 73 5.47 13.85 -11.29
CA SER A 73 5.80 14.88 -10.27
C SER A 73 5.49 16.30 -10.73
N LYS A 74 5.84 16.67 -11.97
CA LYS A 74 5.49 17.99 -12.55
C LYS A 74 3.99 18.21 -12.67
N ARG A 75 3.23 17.14 -12.97
CA ARG A 75 1.79 17.22 -13.20
C ARG A 75 0.97 17.21 -11.92
N TYR A 76 1.45 16.53 -10.88
CA TYR A 76 0.79 16.38 -9.59
C TYR A 76 1.79 16.67 -8.46
N PRO A 77 2.17 17.95 -8.27
CA PRO A 77 3.18 18.34 -7.30
C PRO A 77 2.80 18.09 -5.84
N TRP A 78 1.52 17.78 -5.57
CA TRP A 78 1.02 17.43 -4.24
C TRP A 78 1.18 15.94 -3.89
N LEU A 79 1.62 15.09 -4.82
CA LEU A 79 1.93 13.70 -4.53
C LEU A 79 3.35 13.56 -3.99
N HIS A 80 3.51 12.67 -3.03
CA HIS A 80 4.83 12.39 -2.47
C HIS A 80 5.66 11.50 -3.41
N THR A 81 6.99 11.56 -3.26
CA THR A 81 7.92 10.81 -4.12
C THR A 81 7.68 9.29 -4.03
N GLY A 82 7.39 8.77 -2.83
CA GLY A 82 6.96 7.39 -2.61
C GLY A 82 5.75 7.01 -3.47
N GLU A 83 4.64 7.73 -3.30
CA GLU A 83 3.41 7.51 -4.07
C GLU A 83 3.64 7.57 -5.59
N ILE A 84 4.37 8.58 -6.07
CA ILE A 84 4.69 8.75 -7.50
C ILE A 84 5.48 7.55 -8.02
N SER A 85 6.47 7.06 -7.26
CA SER A 85 7.26 5.91 -7.68
C SER A 85 6.42 4.63 -7.77
N VAL A 86 5.52 4.38 -6.82
CA VAL A 86 4.63 3.21 -6.85
C VAL A 86 3.64 3.31 -8.02
N LEU A 87 3.17 4.52 -8.35
CA LEU A 87 2.35 4.75 -9.53
C LEU A 87 3.11 4.44 -10.82
N CYS A 88 4.35 4.93 -10.97
CA CYS A 88 5.17 4.65 -12.15
C CYS A 88 5.50 3.16 -12.27
N ALA A 89 5.81 2.48 -11.17
CA ALA A 89 5.98 1.03 -11.17
C ALA A 89 4.69 0.30 -11.61
N GLY A 90 3.52 0.77 -11.18
CA GLY A 90 2.24 0.23 -11.64
C GLY A 90 1.98 0.45 -13.14
N ILE A 91 2.36 1.62 -13.66
CA ILE A 91 2.23 1.94 -15.10
C ILE A 91 3.11 1.02 -15.95
N ASP A 92 4.37 0.83 -15.56
CA ASP A 92 5.30 -0.10 -16.21
C ASP A 92 4.69 -1.52 -16.27
N LYS A 93 4.17 -1.99 -15.13
CA LYS A 93 3.56 -3.33 -15.03
C LYS A 93 2.26 -3.48 -15.81
N GLU A 94 1.47 -2.42 -15.94
CA GLU A 94 0.30 -2.44 -16.82
C GLU A 94 0.72 -2.52 -18.29
N GLN A 95 1.77 -1.80 -18.69
CA GLN A 95 2.28 -1.80 -20.06
C GLN A 95 2.95 -3.11 -20.45
N SER A 96 3.62 -3.79 -19.52
CA SER A 96 4.19 -5.13 -19.73
C SER A 96 3.15 -6.25 -19.74
N GLY A 97 1.92 -5.98 -19.28
CA GLY A 97 0.87 -6.99 -19.13
C GLY A 97 1.02 -7.85 -17.86
N ASP A 98 1.88 -7.45 -16.92
CA ASP A 98 2.10 -8.17 -15.68
C ASP A 98 0.91 -8.08 -14.71
N SER A 99 0.72 -9.11 -13.91
CA SER A 99 -0.29 -9.10 -12.84
C SER A 99 0.22 -8.36 -11.61
N TYR A 100 -0.31 -7.15 -11.39
CA TYR A 100 0.04 -6.32 -10.24
C TYR A 100 -1.18 -5.65 -9.59
N ARG A 101 -0.95 -5.09 -8.41
CA ARG A 101 -1.85 -4.13 -7.76
C ARG A 101 -1.05 -3.21 -6.85
N CYS A 102 -1.20 -1.91 -7.03
CA CYS A 102 -0.59 -0.92 -6.15
C CYS A 102 -1.48 -0.72 -4.92
N ILE A 103 -0.85 -0.63 -3.75
CA ILE A 103 -1.48 -0.33 -2.47
C ILE A 103 -1.03 1.07 -2.07
N ILE A 104 -1.85 2.08 -2.39
CA ILE A 104 -1.55 3.52 -2.23
C ILE A 104 -2.79 4.22 -1.68
N ASP A 105 -2.58 5.28 -0.90
CA ASP A 105 -3.64 6.09 -0.31
C ASP A 105 -4.55 6.79 -1.36
N GLU A 106 -5.68 7.30 -0.88
CA GLU A 106 -6.85 7.73 -1.64
C GLU A 106 -6.58 8.80 -2.70
N ARG A 107 -5.63 9.71 -2.46
CA ARG A 107 -5.29 10.78 -3.41
C ARG A 107 -4.78 10.22 -4.73
N ALA A 108 -3.95 9.19 -4.67
CA ALA A 108 -3.42 8.51 -5.85
C ALA A 108 -4.49 7.68 -6.58
N ARG A 109 -5.57 7.26 -5.90
CA ARG A 109 -6.66 6.47 -6.53
C ARG A 109 -7.39 7.24 -7.62
N GLN A 110 -7.44 8.58 -7.55
CA GLN A 110 -8.03 9.42 -8.61
C GLN A 110 -7.30 9.27 -9.95
N LEU A 111 -6.05 8.81 -9.94
CA LEU A 111 -5.23 8.62 -11.13
C LEU A 111 -5.45 7.26 -11.80
N LYS A 112 -6.22 6.36 -11.16
CA LYS A 112 -6.52 5.01 -11.65
C LYS A 112 -7.10 5.02 -13.06
N SER A 113 -8.19 5.77 -13.28
CA SER A 113 -8.89 5.83 -14.57
C SER A 113 -8.03 6.46 -15.66
N LYS A 114 -7.14 7.37 -15.29
CA LYS A 114 -6.32 8.13 -16.23
C LYS A 114 -5.13 7.35 -16.78
N TYR A 115 -4.54 6.50 -15.95
CA TYR A 115 -3.37 5.70 -16.32
C TYR A 115 -3.69 4.22 -16.52
N GLY A 116 -4.96 3.82 -16.40
CA GLY A 116 -5.38 2.43 -16.56
C GLY A 116 -4.87 1.49 -15.46
N ILE A 117 -4.37 2.03 -14.35
CA ILE A 117 -3.66 1.24 -13.36
C ILE A 117 -4.58 0.54 -12.35
N LYS A 118 -4.09 -0.52 -11.70
CA LYS A 118 -4.82 -1.27 -10.67
C LYS A 118 -4.38 -0.83 -9.27
N VAL A 119 -5.21 -0.05 -8.58
CA VAL A 119 -4.91 0.51 -7.25
C VAL A 119 -5.97 0.13 -6.23
N ASN A 120 -5.52 -0.21 -5.01
CA ASN A 120 -6.33 -0.26 -3.79
C ASN A 120 -5.71 0.67 -2.73
N GLY A 121 -6.54 1.18 -1.81
CA GLY A 121 -6.03 1.73 -0.55
C GLY A 121 -5.77 0.62 0.46
N THR A 122 -5.17 0.95 1.60
CA THR A 122 -4.91 0.00 2.69
C THR A 122 -6.18 -0.70 3.18
N ILE A 123 -7.26 0.05 3.39
CA ILE A 123 -8.56 -0.54 3.77
C ILE A 123 -9.11 -1.45 2.66
N GLY A 124 -8.96 -1.04 1.40
CA GLY A 124 -9.36 -1.87 0.26
C GLY A 124 -8.54 -3.16 0.11
N LEU A 125 -7.31 -3.22 0.66
CA LEU A 125 -6.55 -4.46 0.77
C LEU A 125 -7.18 -5.37 1.83
N LEU A 126 -7.46 -4.83 3.02
CA LEU A 126 -8.01 -5.59 4.14
C LEU A 126 -9.41 -6.14 3.81
N LEU A 127 -10.28 -5.33 3.20
CA LEU A 127 -11.60 -5.77 2.74
C LEU A 127 -11.48 -6.90 1.71
N TRP A 128 -10.52 -6.81 0.79
CA TRP A 128 -10.28 -7.90 -0.15
C TRP A 128 -9.84 -9.19 0.56
N GLN A 129 -8.98 -9.10 1.58
CA GLN A 129 -8.57 -10.26 2.38
C GLN A 129 -9.72 -10.83 3.22
N LYS A 130 -10.63 -9.98 3.69
CA LYS A 130 -11.87 -10.37 4.38
C LYS A 130 -12.84 -11.06 3.43
N GLU A 131 -13.30 -10.36 2.42
CA GLU A 131 -14.45 -10.76 1.59
C GLU A 131 -14.11 -11.78 0.50
N LYS A 132 -12.89 -11.71 -0.06
CA LYS A 132 -12.50 -12.56 -1.20
C LYS A 132 -11.65 -13.74 -0.79
N LEU A 133 -10.85 -13.60 0.27
CA LEU A 133 -9.98 -14.68 0.76
C LEU A 133 -10.49 -15.35 2.03
N ASN A 134 -11.42 -14.72 2.75
CA ASN A 134 -11.93 -15.20 4.04
C ASN A 134 -10.82 -15.43 5.09
N GLU A 135 -9.82 -14.54 5.11
CA GLU A 135 -8.65 -14.63 6.01
C GLU A 135 -8.71 -13.68 7.22
N LEU A 136 -9.63 -12.70 7.17
CA LEU A 136 -9.88 -11.78 8.28
C LEU A 136 -11.21 -12.12 8.93
N THR A 137 -11.16 -12.30 10.25
CA THR A 137 -12.35 -12.46 11.08
C THR A 137 -12.95 -11.10 11.43
N SER A 138 -14.20 -11.09 11.92
CA SER A 138 -14.80 -9.89 12.48
C SER A 138 -14.02 -9.33 13.67
N THR A 139 -13.33 -10.19 14.44
CA THR A 139 -12.45 -9.77 15.53
C THR A 139 -11.23 -9.01 14.99
N ASP A 140 -10.51 -9.59 14.01
CA ASP A 140 -9.38 -8.91 13.36
C ASP A 140 -9.82 -7.52 12.84
N CYS A 141 -10.98 -7.45 12.19
CA CYS A 141 -11.50 -6.20 11.63
C CYS A 141 -11.82 -5.14 12.70
N ASN A 142 -12.41 -5.56 13.83
CA ASN A 142 -12.70 -4.65 14.95
C ASN A 142 -11.42 -4.13 15.61
N GLU A 143 -10.41 -4.99 15.79
CA GLU A 143 -9.12 -4.60 16.36
C GLU A 143 -8.40 -3.59 15.45
N ILE A 144 -8.36 -3.86 14.14
CA ILE A 144 -7.78 -2.93 13.16
C ILE A 144 -8.54 -1.60 13.15
N TYR A 145 -9.88 -1.64 13.12
CA TYR A 145 -10.72 -0.43 13.16
C TYR A 145 -10.41 0.43 14.38
N ASN A 146 -10.42 -0.16 15.58
CA ASN A 146 -10.18 0.56 16.82
C ASN A 146 -8.75 1.10 16.91
N SER A 147 -7.76 0.33 16.45
CA SER A 147 -6.36 0.75 16.48
C SER A 147 -6.12 1.97 15.58
N ILE A 148 -6.61 1.92 14.33
CA ILE A 148 -6.50 3.06 13.40
C ILE A 148 -7.30 4.27 13.91
N LYS A 149 -8.51 4.06 14.44
CA LYS A 149 -9.36 5.16 14.93
C LYS A 149 -8.76 5.91 16.12
N CYS A 150 -8.05 5.21 16.99
CA CYS A 150 -7.35 5.79 18.13
C CYS A 150 -5.97 6.37 17.77
N SER A 151 -5.56 6.24 16.50
CA SER A 151 -4.28 6.68 15.99
C SER A 151 -4.38 8.09 15.38
N SER A 152 -3.24 8.76 15.20
CA SER A 152 -3.17 10.05 14.50
C SER A 152 -3.24 9.90 12.97
N PHE A 153 -3.29 8.68 12.45
CA PHE A 153 -3.29 8.39 11.03
C PHE A 153 -4.69 8.63 10.45
N TRP A 154 -4.79 9.60 9.55
CA TRP A 154 -6.08 9.99 9.01
C TRP A 154 -6.54 9.03 7.91
N ILE A 155 -7.71 8.41 8.14
CA ILE A 155 -8.50 7.71 7.12
C ILE A 155 -9.92 8.24 7.25
N LYS A 156 -10.60 8.46 6.11
CA LYS A 156 -12.02 8.82 6.12
C LYS A 156 -12.84 7.80 6.91
N GLU A 157 -13.63 8.28 7.87
CA GLU A 157 -14.40 7.44 8.79
C GLU A 157 -15.34 6.48 8.04
N GLU A 158 -15.96 6.94 6.95
CA GLU A 158 -16.83 6.11 6.11
C GLU A 158 -16.10 4.94 5.45
N VAL A 159 -14.84 5.14 5.07
CA VAL A 159 -13.99 4.08 4.49
C VAL A 159 -13.56 3.12 5.60
N LEU A 160 -13.11 3.64 6.74
CA LEU A 160 -12.66 2.81 7.85
C LEU A 160 -13.78 1.93 8.42
N LYS A 161 -15.01 2.46 8.50
CA LYS A 161 -16.21 1.72 8.94
C LYS A 161 -16.59 0.55 8.04
N GLU A 162 -16.09 0.48 6.80
CA GLU A 162 -16.33 -0.67 5.93
C GLU A 162 -15.77 -1.96 6.52
N LEU A 163 -14.70 -1.90 7.34
CA LEU A 163 -14.15 -3.07 8.03
C LEU A 163 -15.18 -3.76 8.95
N LEU A 164 -16.16 -3.00 9.47
CA LEU A 164 -17.15 -3.47 10.45
C LEU A 164 -18.40 -4.09 9.81
N ARG A 165 -18.55 -4.00 8.49
CA ARG A 165 -19.66 -4.62 7.74
C ARG A 165 -19.38 -6.08 7.48
#